data_AF-A0A0U5BGP1-F1
#
_entry.id   AF-A0A0U5BGP1-F1
#
_cell.length_a   1.000
_cell.length_b   1.000
_cell.length_c   1.000
_cell.angle_alpha   90.00
_cell.angle_beta   90.00
_cell.angle_gamma   90.00
#
_symmetry.space_group_name_H-M   'P 1'
#
loop_
_entity.id
_entity.type
_entity.pdbx_description
1 polymer ?
#
loop_
_entity_poly.entity_id
_entity_poly.type
_entity_poly.pdbx_seq_one_letter_code
_entity_poly.pdbx_strand_id
1 'polypeptide(L)'
;MASAMAEKSRRSLAELLTGTAVLVALAGMLVAAVVGEGRKSDTVGYPLSADFSHIDGLDVGSDVRLAGVTIGTVQSESVNPQTFRAHVVFTVRPDIHLSADTAAIITSDSLLGGKYIALSPGGDDKTLPAGGSISQTQGSISLEQLLSKFIFSVTDTLTRANKDAAGPSNGGGSANLP
;
A
#
# COMPACT_ATOMS: atom_id res chain seq x y z
N MET A 1 28.62 55.46 -29.61
CA MET A 1 28.37 55.13 -28.19
C MET A 1 26.89 54.86 -27.89
N ALA A 2 25.93 55.67 -28.38
CA ALA A 2 24.49 55.45 -28.18
C ALA A 2 23.93 54.15 -28.79
N SER A 3 24.41 53.72 -29.97
CA SER A 3 23.93 52.49 -30.63
C SER A 3 24.31 51.19 -29.89
N ALA A 4 25.44 51.19 -29.17
CA ALA A 4 25.88 50.02 -28.40
C ALA A 4 25.11 49.84 -27.08
N MET A 5 24.59 50.93 -26.50
CA MET A 5 23.74 50.89 -25.30
C MET A 5 22.32 50.39 -25.60
N ALA A 6 21.75 50.76 -26.76
CA ALA A 6 20.41 50.31 -27.17
C ALA A 6 20.35 48.79 -27.41
N GLU A 7 21.43 48.20 -27.92
CA GLU A 7 21.50 46.77 -28.19
C GLU A 7 21.72 45.93 -26.92
N LYS A 8 22.48 46.46 -25.96
CA LYS A 8 22.66 45.84 -24.63
C LYS A 8 21.33 45.78 -23.86
N SER A 9 20.52 46.85 -23.93
CA SER A 9 19.21 46.92 -23.28
C SER A 9 18.18 45.94 -23.88
N ARG A 10 18.20 45.74 -25.21
CA ARG A 10 17.33 44.76 -25.88
C ARG A 10 17.69 43.31 -25.54
N ARG A 11 18.98 42.98 -25.38
CA ARG A 11 19.42 41.64 -24.93
C ARG A 11 19.04 41.38 -23.48
N SER A 12 19.24 42.35 -22.58
CA SER A 12 18.83 42.18 -21.17
C SER A 12 17.31 42.05 -20.99
N LEU A 13 16.52 42.72 -21.84
CA LEU A 13 15.06 42.58 -21.83
C LEU A 13 14.62 41.19 -22.34
N ALA A 14 15.28 40.65 -23.37
CA ALA A 14 15.00 39.31 -23.87
C ALA A 14 15.37 38.22 -22.85
N GLU A 15 16.50 38.39 -22.14
CA GLU A 15 16.92 37.51 -21.05
C GLU A 15 15.94 37.55 -19.87
N LEU A 16 15.50 38.75 -19.46
CA LEU A 16 14.50 38.92 -18.40
C LEU A 16 13.17 38.25 -18.77
N LEU A 17 12.67 38.48 -19.99
CA LEU A 17 11.42 37.88 -20.48
C LEU A 17 11.50 36.35 -20.55
N THR A 18 12.60 35.80 -21.05
CA THR A 18 12.81 34.35 -21.12
C THR A 18 12.85 33.75 -19.72
N GLY A 19 13.58 34.38 -18.79
CA GLY A 19 13.63 33.96 -17.39
C GLY A 19 12.25 33.98 -16.71
N THR A 20 11.48 35.05 -16.89
CA THR A 20 10.12 35.14 -16.36
C THR A 20 9.19 34.09 -16.98
N ALA A 21 9.27 33.86 -18.29
CA ALA A 21 8.46 32.86 -18.97
C ALA A 21 8.74 31.44 -18.42
N VAL A 22 10.01 31.10 -18.19
CA VAL A 22 10.39 29.81 -17.60
C VAL A 22 9.87 29.70 -16.16
N LEU A 23 9.99 30.76 -15.35
CA LEU A 23 9.46 30.76 -13.98
C LEU A 23 7.94 30.57 -13.95
N VAL A 24 7.20 31.23 -14.85
CA VAL A 24 5.75 31.06 -14.97
C VAL A 24 5.40 29.64 -15.40
N ALA A 25 6.14 29.06 -16.36
CA ALA A 25 5.92 27.68 -16.79
C ALA A 25 6.17 26.67 -15.65
N LEU A 26 7.27 26.83 -14.90
CA LEU A 26 7.58 25.99 -13.75
C LEU A 26 6.55 26.14 -12.63
N ALA A 27 6.11 27.36 -12.32
CA ALA A 27 5.04 27.60 -11.35
C ALA A 27 3.73 26.96 -11.79
N GLY A 28 3.38 27.05 -13.08
CA GLY A 28 2.21 26.38 -13.64
C GLY A 28 2.29 24.86 -13.54
N MET A 29 3.47 24.27 -13.79
CA MET A 29 3.70 22.84 -13.66
C MET A 29 3.62 22.38 -12.20
N LEU A 30 4.17 23.15 -11.26
CA LEU A 30 4.08 22.89 -9.82
C LEU A 30 2.62 22.89 -9.35
N VAL A 31 1.84 23.90 -9.76
CA VAL A 31 0.40 23.97 -9.46
C VAL A 31 -0.34 22.78 -10.08
N ALA A 32 -0.04 22.41 -11.33
CA ALA A 32 -0.66 21.27 -12.00
C ALA A 32 -0.34 19.94 -11.30
N ALA A 33 0.89 19.76 -10.81
CA ALA A 33 1.30 18.57 -10.05
C ALA A 33 0.51 18.45 -8.74
N VAL A 34 0.50 19.52 -7.93
CA VAL A 34 -0.21 19.56 -6.63
C VAL A 34 -1.72 19.37 -6.80
N VAL A 35 -2.31 19.94 -7.86
CA VAL A 35 -3.75 19.82 -8.14
C VAL A 35 -4.11 18.48 -8.80
N GLY A 36 -3.19 17.87 -9.54
CA GLY A 36 -3.40 16.58 -10.21
C GLY A 36 -3.47 15.41 -9.23
N GLU A 37 -2.71 15.47 -8.14
CA GLU A 37 -2.66 14.42 -7.11
C GLU A 37 -3.91 14.41 -6.23
N GLY A 38 -4.52 15.58 -5.97
CA GLY A 38 -5.72 15.72 -5.15
C GLY A 38 -7.07 15.46 -5.85
N ARG A 39 -7.07 15.14 -7.15
CA ARG A 39 -8.30 14.95 -7.96
C ARG A 39 -8.60 13.49 -8.29
N LYS A 40 -8.07 12.53 -7.52
CA LYS A 40 -8.57 11.15 -7.56
C LYS A 40 -9.96 11.11 -6.92
N SER A 41 -10.96 11.39 -7.78
CA SER A 41 -12.37 11.09 -7.65
C SER A 41 -12.90 11.10 -6.21
N ASP A 42 -13.51 12.24 -5.82
CA ASP A 42 -14.58 12.28 -4.82
C ASP A 42 -15.74 11.43 -5.36
N THR A 43 -15.52 10.13 -5.41
CA THR A 43 -16.54 9.18 -5.80
C THR A 43 -17.48 9.18 -4.62
N VAL A 44 -18.66 9.79 -4.79
CA VAL A 44 -19.75 9.77 -3.81
C VAL A 44 -20.05 8.30 -3.53
N GLY A 45 -19.45 7.79 -2.46
CA GLY A 45 -19.47 6.41 -2.03
C GLY A 45 -19.75 6.36 -0.55
N TYR A 46 -20.15 5.19 -0.05
CA TYR A 46 -20.37 5.03 1.37
C TYR A 46 -19.05 4.69 2.08
N PRO A 47 -18.82 5.23 3.29
CA PRO A 47 -17.60 4.96 4.03
C PRO A 47 -17.63 3.56 4.64
N LEU A 48 -16.48 2.92 4.69
CA LEU A 48 -16.21 1.72 5.46
C LEU A 48 -14.89 1.89 6.20
N SER A 49 -14.68 1.07 7.22
CA SER A 49 -13.42 1.05 7.97
C SER A 49 -12.88 -0.37 8.15
N ALA A 50 -11.58 -0.48 8.35
CA ALA A 50 -10.91 -1.74 8.67
C ALA A 50 -9.64 -1.48 9.50
N ASP A 51 -9.36 -2.37 10.45
CA ASP A 51 -8.17 -2.27 11.30
C ASP A 51 -7.12 -3.31 10.88
N PHE A 52 -5.97 -2.87 10.39
CA PHE A 52 -4.88 -3.74 9.93
C PHE A 52 -3.75 -3.82 10.95
N SER A 53 -3.01 -4.94 10.96
CA SER A 53 -1.77 -5.05 11.74
C SER A 53 -0.64 -4.20 11.15
N HIS A 54 -0.54 -4.18 9.82
CA HIS A 54 0.45 -3.42 9.06
C HIS A 54 -0.18 -3.00 7.72
N ILE A 55 0.15 -1.80 7.25
CA ILE A 55 -0.36 -1.26 5.98
C ILE A 55 0.74 -0.91 4.97
N ASP A 56 1.99 -0.75 5.44
CA ASP A 56 3.24 -0.50 4.69
C ASP A 56 3.07 -0.10 3.21
N GLY A 57 3.08 1.20 2.91
CA GLY A 57 2.98 1.72 1.55
C GLY A 57 1.56 1.72 0.95
N LEU A 58 0.55 1.51 1.78
CA LEU A 58 -0.81 1.98 1.52
C LEU A 58 -0.89 3.45 1.95
N ASP A 59 -1.31 4.32 1.06
CA ASP A 59 -1.44 5.76 1.31
C ASP A 59 -2.88 6.26 1.09
N VAL A 60 -3.20 7.44 1.60
CA VAL A 60 -4.43 8.17 1.23
C VAL A 60 -4.46 8.37 -0.29
N GLY A 61 -5.61 8.08 -0.92
CA GLY A 61 -5.75 8.09 -2.38
C GLY A 61 -5.39 6.75 -3.06
N SER A 62 -4.99 5.73 -2.30
CA SER A 62 -4.83 4.36 -2.80
C SER A 62 -6.17 3.77 -3.21
N ASP A 63 -6.14 2.89 -4.22
CA ASP A 63 -7.35 2.26 -4.73
C ASP A 63 -7.96 1.29 -3.72
N VAL A 64 -9.29 1.19 -3.77
CA VAL A 64 -10.04 0.06 -3.21
C VAL A 64 -10.62 -0.71 -4.38
N ARG A 65 -10.27 -1.99 -4.49
CA ARG A 65 -10.59 -2.83 -5.64
C ARG A 65 -11.43 -4.04 -5.25
N LEU A 66 -12.36 -4.40 -6.12
CA LEU A 66 -13.12 -5.65 -6.08
C LEU A 66 -12.91 -6.38 -7.39
N ALA A 67 -12.50 -7.65 -7.33
CA ALA A 67 -12.16 -8.44 -8.52
C ALA A 67 -11.18 -7.72 -9.49
N GLY A 68 -10.25 -6.94 -8.93
CA GLY A 68 -9.25 -6.17 -9.70
C GLY A 68 -9.76 -4.84 -10.28
N VAL A 69 -11.05 -4.51 -10.12
CA VAL A 69 -11.64 -3.25 -10.59
C VAL A 69 -11.70 -2.24 -9.45
N THR A 70 -11.23 -1.02 -9.68
CA THR A 70 -11.32 0.07 -8.70
C THR A 70 -12.78 0.49 -8.48
N ILE A 71 -13.24 0.38 -7.25
CA ILE A 71 -14.60 0.72 -6.81
C ILE A 71 -14.64 1.76 -5.69
N GLY A 72 -13.48 2.32 -5.31
CA GLY A 72 -13.38 3.22 -4.18
C GLY A 72 -11.95 3.66 -3.92
N THR A 73 -11.76 4.40 -2.83
CA THR A 73 -10.47 5.04 -2.52
C THR A 73 -10.26 5.15 -1.01
N VAL A 74 -9.00 5.02 -0.57
CA VAL A 74 -8.61 5.26 0.83
C VAL A 74 -8.71 6.74 1.14
N GLN A 75 -9.46 7.08 2.19
CA GLN A 75 -9.72 8.47 2.60
C GLN A 75 -8.81 8.93 3.74
N SER A 76 -8.55 8.05 4.71
CA SER A 76 -7.71 8.38 5.85
C SER A 76 -7.13 7.14 6.52
N GLU A 77 -5.98 7.32 7.15
CA GLU A 77 -5.33 6.33 7.99
C GLU A 77 -4.94 6.96 9.32
N SER A 78 -5.01 6.17 10.38
CA SER A 78 -4.60 6.57 11.72
C SER A 78 -4.18 5.33 12.51
N VAL A 79 -3.50 5.53 13.63
CA VAL A 79 -3.18 4.42 14.54
C VAL A 79 -4.14 4.47 15.72
N ASN A 80 -4.80 3.36 16.00
CA ASN A 80 -5.60 3.22 17.21
C ASN A 80 -4.66 3.09 18.43
N PRO A 81 -4.68 4.02 19.40
CA PRO A 81 -3.73 4.02 20.51
C PRO A 81 -3.97 2.91 21.54
N GLN A 82 -5.11 2.23 21.49
CA GLN A 82 -5.45 1.13 22.41
C GLN A 82 -5.02 -0.23 21.84
N THR A 83 -5.24 -0.43 20.54
CA THR A 83 -4.95 -1.71 19.87
C THR A 83 -3.62 -1.71 19.11
N PHE A 84 -3.02 -0.53 18.91
CA PHE A 84 -1.84 -0.29 18.08
C PHE A 84 -1.98 -0.80 16.64
N ARG A 85 -3.23 -0.92 16.16
CA ARG A 85 -3.54 -1.28 14.78
C ARG A 85 -3.73 -0.03 13.93
N ALA A 86 -3.45 -0.15 12.65
CA ALA A 86 -3.72 0.88 11.67
C ALA A 86 -5.21 0.87 11.33
N HIS A 87 -5.91 1.93 11.72
CA HIS A 87 -7.30 2.17 11.40
C HIS A 87 -7.40 2.91 10.07
N VAL A 88 -7.97 2.25 9.05
CA VAL A 88 -8.10 2.80 7.70
C VAL A 88 -9.57 3.01 7.38
N VAL A 89 -9.90 4.20 6.89
CA VAL A 89 -11.22 4.57 6.37
C VAL A 89 -11.13 4.74 4.87
N PHE A 90 -12.06 4.12 4.16
CA PHE A 90 -12.10 4.13 2.70
C PHE A 90 -13.55 4.17 2.20
N THR A 91 -13.74 4.59 0.95
CA THR A 91 -15.05 4.64 0.31
C THR A 91 -15.28 3.46 -0.60
N VAL A 92 -16.54 3.12 -0.83
CA VAL A 92 -17.00 2.17 -1.85
C VAL A 92 -18.18 2.79 -2.61
N ARG A 93 -18.22 2.64 -3.94
CA ARG A 93 -19.31 3.14 -4.76
C ARG A 93 -20.66 2.53 -4.34
N PRO A 94 -21.76 3.28 -4.42
CA PRO A 94 -23.07 2.89 -3.88
C PRO A 94 -23.78 1.78 -4.68
N ASP A 95 -23.33 1.45 -5.89
CA ASP A 95 -23.84 0.33 -6.68
C ASP A 95 -23.36 -1.03 -6.17
N ILE A 96 -22.28 -1.06 -5.38
CA ILE A 96 -21.69 -2.28 -4.85
C ILE A 96 -22.19 -2.53 -3.43
N HIS A 97 -22.73 -3.74 -3.20
CA HIS A 97 -23.20 -4.19 -1.90
C HIS A 97 -22.30 -5.34 -1.43
N LEU A 98 -21.63 -5.14 -0.30
CA LEU A 98 -20.68 -6.11 0.26
C LEU A 98 -21.36 -6.95 1.35
N SER A 99 -21.08 -8.25 1.40
CA SER A 99 -21.57 -9.12 2.48
C SER A 99 -20.88 -8.78 3.81
N ALA A 100 -21.54 -9.07 4.94
CA ALA A 100 -21.03 -8.76 6.28
C ALA A 100 -19.73 -9.50 6.62
N ASP A 101 -19.48 -10.64 5.96
CA ASP A 101 -18.26 -11.45 6.07
C ASP A 101 -17.20 -11.11 5.01
N THR A 102 -17.32 -9.98 4.31
CA THR A 102 -16.29 -9.48 3.39
C THR A 102 -14.95 -9.35 4.09
N ALA A 103 -13.87 -9.77 3.42
CA ALA A 103 -12.50 -9.54 3.86
C ALA A 103 -11.85 -8.36 3.12
N ALA A 104 -10.98 -7.63 3.82
CA ALA A 104 -10.14 -6.57 3.27
C ALA A 104 -8.67 -6.98 3.35
N ILE A 105 -7.96 -6.96 2.22
CA ILE A 105 -6.60 -7.46 2.08
C ILE A 105 -5.75 -6.36 1.46
N ILE A 106 -4.64 -5.99 2.10
CA ILE A 106 -3.69 -5.04 1.51
C ILE A 106 -2.73 -5.81 0.62
N THR A 107 -2.65 -5.42 -0.66
CA THR A 107 -1.80 -6.06 -1.66
C THR A 107 -1.13 -5.02 -2.56
N SER A 108 -0.09 -5.43 -3.29
CA SER A 108 0.67 -4.54 -4.18
C SER A 108 0.11 -4.54 -5.60
N ASP A 109 0.14 -3.37 -6.25
CA ASP A 109 -0.09 -3.22 -7.68
C ASP A 109 1.21 -3.57 -8.42
N SER A 110 1.48 -4.87 -8.65
CA SER A 110 2.74 -5.38 -9.20
C SER A 110 3.95 -5.23 -8.25
N LEU A 111 5.17 -5.47 -8.76
CA LEU A 111 6.42 -5.48 -8.00
C LEU A 111 6.91 -4.08 -7.60
N LEU A 112 6.63 -3.06 -8.44
CA LEU A 112 7.12 -1.68 -8.26
C LEU A 112 6.00 -0.66 -8.05
N GLY A 113 4.73 -1.09 -8.07
CA GLY A 113 3.61 -0.18 -7.83
C GLY A 113 3.31 -0.01 -6.34
N GLY A 114 2.40 0.93 -6.07
CA GLY A 114 1.89 1.18 -4.72
C GLY A 114 1.00 0.04 -4.21
N LYS A 115 0.49 0.17 -2.99
CA LYS A 115 -0.47 -0.78 -2.42
C LYS A 115 -1.91 -0.34 -2.63
N TYR A 116 -2.82 -1.29 -2.53
CA TYR A 116 -4.26 -1.06 -2.60
C TYR A 116 -5.00 -2.04 -1.69
N ILE A 117 -6.24 -1.72 -1.36
CA ILE A 117 -7.13 -2.62 -0.62
C ILE A 117 -7.90 -3.48 -1.61
N ALA A 118 -7.68 -4.78 -1.59
CA ALA A 118 -8.51 -5.77 -2.27
C ALA A 118 -9.65 -6.21 -1.34
N LEU A 119 -10.88 -6.07 -1.81
CA LEU A 119 -12.07 -6.57 -1.14
C LEU A 119 -12.45 -7.95 -1.69
N SER A 120 -12.68 -8.90 -0.79
CA SER A 120 -13.14 -10.25 -1.11
C SER A 120 -14.46 -10.51 -0.38
N PRO A 121 -15.61 -10.35 -1.05
CA PRO A 121 -16.91 -10.67 -0.49
C PRO A 121 -16.96 -12.14 -0.06
N GLY A 122 -17.64 -12.40 1.04
CA GLY A 122 -17.96 -13.75 1.46
C GLY A 122 -19.34 -14.16 0.95
N GLY A 123 -20.04 -14.98 1.75
CA GLY A 123 -21.32 -15.57 1.39
C GLY A 123 -22.46 -15.28 2.37
N ASP A 124 -22.26 -14.36 3.32
CA ASP A 124 -23.32 -13.98 4.27
C ASP A 124 -24.47 -13.26 3.53
N ASP A 125 -25.71 -13.64 3.86
CA ASP A 125 -26.93 -12.99 3.36
C ASP A 125 -27.07 -11.54 3.86
N LYS A 126 -26.40 -11.20 4.97
CA LYS A 126 -26.38 -9.85 5.52
C LYS A 126 -25.42 -8.97 4.76
N THR A 127 -25.87 -7.76 4.44
CA THR A 127 -25.02 -6.72 3.84
C THR A 127 -24.31 -5.90 4.91
N LEU A 128 -23.07 -5.51 4.63
CA LEU A 128 -22.31 -4.58 5.44
C LEU A 128 -22.89 -3.16 5.28
N PRO A 129 -23.37 -2.51 6.35
CA PRO A 129 -23.99 -1.19 6.25
C PRO A 129 -22.95 -0.09 5.97
N ALA A 130 -23.43 1.06 5.49
CA ALA A 130 -22.62 2.28 5.42
C ALA A 130 -22.08 2.66 6.82
N GLY A 131 -20.80 2.99 6.89
CA GLY A 131 -20.07 3.22 8.14
C GLY A 131 -19.68 1.94 8.88
N GLY A 132 -19.97 0.76 8.30
CA GLY A 132 -19.58 -0.53 8.86
C GLY A 132 -18.06 -0.72 8.93
N SER A 133 -17.66 -1.64 9.81
CA SER A 133 -16.25 -2.04 9.97
C SER A 133 -16.06 -3.48 9.48
N ILE A 134 -15.09 -3.67 8.61
CA ILE A 134 -14.66 -5.00 8.14
C ILE A 134 -13.76 -5.62 9.20
N SER A 135 -14.22 -6.73 9.77
CA SER A 135 -13.48 -7.46 10.81
C SER A 135 -12.43 -8.42 10.24
N GLN A 136 -12.63 -8.93 9.03
CA GLN A 136 -11.70 -9.86 8.38
C GLN A 136 -10.65 -9.06 7.61
N THR A 137 -9.48 -8.88 8.22
CA THR A 137 -8.41 -8.03 7.65
C THR A 137 -7.12 -8.82 7.47
N GLN A 138 -6.44 -8.62 6.36
CA GLN A 138 -5.07 -9.08 6.14
C GLN A 138 -4.18 -7.88 5.80
N GLY A 139 -3.17 -7.65 6.64
CA GLY A 139 -2.20 -6.57 6.44
C GLY A 139 -1.25 -6.83 5.28
N SER A 140 -0.45 -5.80 4.96
CA SER A 140 0.65 -5.90 4.00
C SER A 140 1.64 -6.99 4.40
N ILE A 141 2.18 -7.70 3.41
CA ILE A 141 3.32 -8.57 3.61
C ILE A 141 4.55 -7.88 3.01
N SER A 142 5.57 -7.67 3.84
CA SER A 142 6.83 -7.08 3.40
C SER A 142 7.73 -8.12 2.72
N LEU A 143 8.51 -7.70 1.72
CA LEU A 143 9.42 -8.59 0.99
C LEU A 143 10.50 -9.17 1.90
N GLU A 144 10.95 -8.39 2.88
CA GLU A 144 11.91 -8.80 3.90
C GLU A 144 11.33 -9.96 4.73
N GLN A 145 10.06 -9.87 5.11
CA GLN A 145 9.39 -10.94 5.86
C GLN A 145 9.25 -12.22 5.04
N LEU A 146 8.94 -12.11 3.74
CA LEU A 146 8.91 -13.26 2.83
C LEU A 146 10.29 -13.89 2.68
N LEU A 147 11.33 -13.07 2.51
CA LEU A 147 12.71 -13.54 2.41
C LEU A 147 13.15 -14.24 3.70
N SER A 148 12.86 -13.68 4.87
CA SER A 148 13.14 -14.33 6.16
C SER A 148 12.41 -15.67 6.27
N LYS A 149 11.10 -15.71 5.98
CA LYS A 149 10.31 -16.97 5.99
C LYS A 149 10.90 -18.02 5.06
N PHE A 150 11.35 -17.61 3.88
CA PHE A 150 12.00 -18.50 2.92
C PHE A 150 13.32 -19.06 3.45
N ILE A 151 14.21 -18.21 3.98
CA ILE A 151 15.51 -18.64 4.54
C ILE A 151 15.31 -19.61 5.70
N PHE A 152 14.38 -19.32 6.62
CA PHE A 152 14.06 -20.22 7.73
C PHE A 152 13.49 -21.55 7.24
N SER A 153 12.58 -21.52 6.26
CA SER A 153 12.03 -22.74 5.66
C SER A 153 13.12 -23.61 5.04
N VAL A 154 14.06 -23.02 4.30
CA VAL A 154 15.19 -23.76 3.70
C VAL A 154 16.10 -24.32 4.80
N THR A 155 16.44 -23.52 5.81
CA THR A 155 17.31 -23.94 6.91
C THR A 155 16.69 -25.09 7.71
N ASP A 156 15.39 -25.05 7.98
CA ASP A 156 14.65 -26.11 8.65
C ASP A 156 14.67 -27.41 7.83
N THR A 157 14.45 -27.33 6.51
CA THR A 157 14.52 -28.50 5.64
C THR A 157 15.91 -29.12 5.61
N LEU A 158 16.97 -28.31 5.53
CA LEU A 158 18.36 -28.78 5.57
C LEU A 158 18.71 -29.41 6.93
N THR A 159 18.23 -28.81 8.03
CA THR A 159 18.47 -29.33 9.38
C THR A 159 17.79 -30.68 9.59
N ARG A 160 16.56 -30.84 9.08
CA ARG A 160 15.83 -32.13 9.12
C ARG A 160 16.54 -33.19 8.27
N ALA A 161 16.89 -32.86 7.03
CA ALA A 161 17.62 -33.78 6.16
C ALA A 161 18.94 -34.26 6.76
N ASN A 162 19.70 -33.37 7.42
CA ASN A 162 20.95 -33.72 8.10
C ASN A 162 20.72 -34.59 9.35
N LYS A 163 19.64 -34.33 10.10
CA LYS A 163 19.25 -35.13 11.28
C LYS A 163 18.81 -36.55 10.89
N ASP A 164 18.10 -36.69 9.78
CA ASP A 164 17.64 -37.98 9.27
C ASP A 164 18.81 -38.80 8.69
N ALA A 165 19.80 -38.14 8.07
CA ALA A 165 21.03 -38.77 7.60
C ALA A 165 21.97 -39.22 8.73
N ALA A 166 21.92 -38.55 9.90
CA ALA A 166 22.76 -38.90 11.05
C ALA A 166 22.26 -40.14 11.82
N GLY A 167 21.02 -40.60 11.59
CA GLY A 167 20.43 -41.78 12.21
C GLY A 167 20.26 -41.69 13.74
N PRO A 168 19.38 -42.50 14.36
CA PRO A 168 19.37 -42.62 15.81
C PRO A 168 20.62 -43.39 16.24
N SER A 169 21.57 -42.73 16.91
CA SER A 169 22.63 -43.43 17.64
C SER A 169 22.00 -44.18 18.81
N ASN A 170 21.71 -45.46 18.57
CA ASN A 170 21.14 -46.38 19.55
C ASN A 170 22.21 -46.74 20.59
N GLY A 171 22.46 -45.84 21.53
CA GLY A 171 23.33 -46.04 22.70
C GLY A 171 22.58 -46.75 23.83
N GLY A 172 22.06 -47.95 23.55
CA GLY A 172 21.40 -48.80 24.54
C GLY A 172 22.41 -49.64 25.32
N GLY A 173 22.75 -49.17 26.53
CA GLY A 173 23.64 -49.86 27.46
C GLY A 173 23.18 -51.29 27.75
N SER A 174 24.06 -52.24 27.46
CA SER A 174 23.94 -53.64 27.89
C SER A 174 25.19 -53.98 28.70
N ALA A 175 25.08 -53.93 30.03
CA ALA A 175 25.95 -54.66 30.96
C ALA A 175 25.38 -54.56 32.38
N ASN A 176 24.32 -55.31 32.65
CA ASN A 176 24.05 -55.74 34.02
C ASN A 176 23.53 -57.18 33.98
N LEU A 177 24.39 -58.10 34.38
CA LEU A 177 24.04 -59.47 34.75
C LEU A 177 24.80 -59.77 36.05
N PRO A 178 24.13 -60.20 37.13
CA PRO A 178 24.77 -60.66 38.34
C PRO A 178 25.46 -62.02 38.17
#